data_AF-A0A1B2I2S6-F1
#
_entry.id   AF-A0A1B2I2S6-F1
#
_cell.length_a   1.000
_cell.length_b   1.000
_cell.length_c   1.000
_cell.angle_alpha   90.00
_cell.angle_beta   90.00
_cell.angle_gamma   90.00
#
_symmetry.space_group_name_H-M   'P 1'
#
loop_
_entity.id
_entity.type
_entity.pdbx_description
1 polymer ?
#
loop_
_entity_poly.entity_id
_entity_poly.type
_entity_poly.pdbx_seq_one_letter_code
_entity_poly.pdbx_strand_id
1 'polypeptide(L)'
;MNVKVKVIGTPSIEINGEALRLPLKKAEAIVYYLAIEGRASREKLASIFWGTKDENSAYNNFRNALYLLKQYFPKDSIIADRRYVSAAGFSCDLDIIDRISDVDTPLPQCLSDELLKGFDIPECADFGNWLLIAKSQFKTRVTEKLKTRITACYDSQDEDNLESSLEMLIAADPFDEDSTLELMDIYFKRRGAAKASTLFREYKRRLSEQHPENRTAK
;
A
#
# COMPACT_ATOMS: atom_id res chain seq x y z
N MET A 1 -23.57 -8.07 -4.06
CA MET A 1 -22.43 -8.09 -5.01
C MET A 1 -21.20 -7.65 -4.25
N ASN A 2 -20.06 -8.31 -4.48
CA ASN A 2 -18.82 -8.02 -3.76
C ASN A 2 -17.87 -7.26 -4.69
N VAL A 3 -17.39 -6.10 -4.23
CA VAL A 3 -16.37 -5.31 -4.93
C VAL A 3 -15.06 -5.51 -4.19
N LYS A 4 -14.06 -6.09 -4.85
CA LYS A 4 -12.71 -6.22 -4.29
C LYS A 4 -11.80 -5.21 -4.97
N VAL A 5 -11.05 -4.46 -4.18
CA VAL A 5 -10.06 -3.52 -4.68
C VAL A 5 -8.71 -3.93 -4.11
N LYS A 6 -7.78 -4.23 -5.02
CA LYS A 6 -6.39 -4.49 -4.68
C LYS A 6 -5.61 -3.21 -4.89
N VAL A 7 -5.00 -2.68 -3.84
CA VAL A 7 -4.17 -1.47 -3.89
C VAL A 7 -2.72 -1.73 -3.49
N ILE A 8 -2.39 -2.89 -2.93
CA ILE A 8 -1.00 -3.25 -2.61
C ILE A 8 -0.38 -4.00 -3.79
N GLY A 9 0.75 -3.50 -4.30
CA GLY A 9 1.34 -3.98 -5.55
C GLY A 9 0.59 -3.48 -6.78
N THR A 10 0.57 -4.26 -7.86
CA THR A 10 -0.15 -3.88 -9.09
C THR A 10 -1.65 -3.82 -8.81
N PRO A 11 -2.29 -2.64 -8.97
CA PRO A 11 -3.66 -2.47 -8.54
C PRO A 11 -4.66 -3.09 -9.52
N SER A 12 -5.80 -3.50 -8.97
CA SER A 12 -6.90 -4.08 -9.76
C SER A 12 -8.24 -3.94 -9.04
N ILE A 13 -9.32 -4.04 -9.81
CA ILE A 13 -10.70 -4.00 -9.33
C ILE A 13 -11.40 -5.25 -9.82
N GLU A 14 -12.11 -5.94 -8.95
CA GLU A 14 -12.94 -7.09 -9.30
C GLU A 14 -14.38 -6.89 -8.81
N ILE A 15 -15.35 -7.29 -9.63
CA ILE A 15 -16.77 -7.34 -9.27
C ILE A 15 -17.21 -8.80 -9.35
N ASN A 16 -17.64 -9.37 -8.21
CA ASN A 16 -18.03 -10.77 -8.09
C ASN A 16 -16.97 -11.77 -8.63
N GLY A 17 -15.68 -11.42 -8.51
CA GLY A 17 -14.55 -12.23 -8.97
C GLY A 17 -14.14 -12.02 -10.43
N GLU A 18 -14.83 -11.15 -11.17
CA GLU A 18 -14.45 -10.78 -12.54
C GLU A 18 -13.67 -9.46 -12.54
N ALA A 19 -12.52 -9.45 -13.22
CA ALA A 19 -11.69 -8.26 -13.35
C ALA A 19 -12.43 -7.17 -14.12
N LEU A 20 -12.56 -5.99 -13.51
CA LEU A 20 -13.15 -4.81 -14.11
C LEU A 20 -12.06 -3.92 -14.72
N ARG A 21 -12.23 -3.57 -16.00
CA ARG A 21 -11.44 -2.53 -16.67
C ARG A 21 -12.32 -1.33 -16.97
N LEU A 22 -12.01 -0.19 -16.35
CA LEU A 22 -12.70 1.06 -16.63
C LEU A 22 -12.09 1.73 -17.87
N PRO A 23 -12.89 2.31 -18.77
CA PRO A 23 -12.39 3.00 -19.96
C PRO A 23 -11.74 4.36 -19.63
N LEU A 24 -11.81 4.81 -18.38
CA LEU A 24 -11.24 6.10 -17.94
C LEU A 24 -10.31 5.88 -16.74
N LYS A 25 -9.01 6.10 -16.93
CA LYS A 25 -7.98 5.96 -15.88
C LYS A 25 -8.24 6.83 -14.65
N LYS A 26 -8.77 8.04 -14.85
CA LYS A 26 -9.17 8.93 -13.73
C LYS A 26 -10.36 8.38 -12.93
N ALA A 27 -11.28 7.65 -13.56
CA ALA A 27 -12.36 6.99 -12.83
C ALA A 27 -11.79 5.81 -12.02
N GLU A 28 -10.87 5.05 -12.58
CA GLU A 28 -10.14 3.98 -11.88
C GLU A 28 -9.38 4.52 -10.65
N ALA A 29 -8.68 5.64 -10.81
CA ALA A 29 -7.99 6.29 -9.70
C ALA A 29 -8.92 6.82 -8.60
N ILE A 30 -10.14 7.26 -8.93
CA ILE A 30 -11.16 7.60 -7.93
C ILE A 30 -11.52 6.36 -7.10
N VAL A 31 -11.63 5.18 -7.71
CA VAL A 31 -11.94 3.93 -7.00
C VAL A 31 -10.80 3.59 -6.03
N TYR A 32 -9.54 3.66 -6.47
CA TYR A 32 -8.39 3.42 -5.59
C TYR A 32 -8.30 4.44 -4.47
N TYR A 33 -8.51 5.72 -4.78
CA TYR A 33 -8.56 6.79 -3.78
C TYR A 33 -9.63 6.49 -2.71
N LEU A 34 -10.85 6.13 -3.12
CA LEU A 34 -11.93 5.82 -2.19
C LEU A 34 -11.72 4.51 -1.43
N ALA A 35 -11.02 3.53 -2.00
CA ALA A 35 -10.66 2.30 -1.30
C ALA A 35 -9.62 2.54 -0.20
N ILE A 36 -8.74 3.55 -0.37
CA ILE A 36 -7.71 3.93 0.60
C ILE A 36 -8.26 4.90 1.66
N GLU A 37 -9.00 5.92 1.25
CA GLU A 37 -9.47 7.02 2.11
C GLU A 37 -10.89 6.80 2.66
N GLY A 38 -11.63 5.84 2.09
CA GLY A 38 -13.04 5.56 2.38
C GLY A 38 -14.01 6.59 1.80
N ARG A 39 -13.73 7.90 1.97
CA ARG A 39 -14.58 9.00 1.50
C ARG A 39 -13.77 10.26 1.16
N ALA A 40 -14.29 11.04 0.21
CA ALA A 40 -13.78 12.39 -0.06
C ALA A 40 -14.88 13.36 -0.46
N SER A 41 -14.59 14.66 -0.34
CA SER A 41 -15.50 15.67 -0.88
C SER A 41 -15.44 15.68 -2.41
N ARG A 42 -16.56 16.07 -3.02
CA ARG A 42 -16.67 16.25 -4.47
C ARG A 42 -15.67 17.27 -5.00
N GLU A 43 -15.49 18.37 -4.25
CA GLU A 43 -14.51 19.42 -4.52
C GLU A 43 -13.09 18.85 -4.55
N LYS A 44 -12.72 18.04 -3.55
CA LYS A 44 -11.39 17.43 -3.46
C LYS A 44 -11.12 16.48 -4.62
N LEU A 45 -12.08 15.62 -4.96
CA LEU A 45 -11.94 14.71 -6.11
C LEU A 45 -11.86 15.48 -7.43
N ALA A 46 -12.70 16.50 -7.63
CA ALA A 46 -12.66 17.32 -8.83
C ALA A 46 -11.30 18.05 -8.96
N SER A 47 -10.80 18.62 -7.86
CA SER A 47 -9.50 19.30 -7.80
C SER A 47 -8.33 18.35 -8.07
N ILE A 48 -8.25 17.20 -7.38
CA ILE A 48 -7.14 16.24 -7.55
C ILE A 48 -7.00 15.77 -9.01
N PHE A 49 -8.12 15.51 -9.68
CA PHE A 49 -8.12 14.87 -11.00
C PHE A 49 -8.29 15.84 -12.18
N TRP A 50 -8.83 17.05 -11.95
CA TRP A 50 -9.08 18.04 -13.01
C TRP A 50 -8.78 19.50 -12.61
N GLY A 51 -8.10 19.75 -11.49
CA GLY A 51 -7.87 21.10 -10.93
C GLY A 51 -7.05 22.06 -11.80
N THR A 52 -6.41 21.59 -12.87
CA THR A 52 -5.72 22.43 -13.86
C THR A 52 -6.65 23.00 -14.94
N LYS A 53 -7.93 22.64 -14.94
CA LYS A 53 -8.95 23.16 -15.86
C LYS A 53 -9.77 24.27 -15.20
N ASP A 54 -10.54 25.02 -16.01
CA ASP A 54 -11.59 25.89 -15.47
C ASP A 54 -12.54 25.10 -14.57
N GLU A 55 -12.99 25.70 -13.46
CA GLU A 55 -13.77 25.01 -12.43
C GLU A 55 -15.02 24.33 -13.01
N ASN A 56 -15.72 24.99 -13.94
CA ASN A 56 -16.93 24.44 -14.57
C ASN A 56 -16.65 23.16 -15.37
N SER A 57 -15.57 23.14 -16.16
CA SER A 57 -15.11 21.96 -16.88
C SER A 57 -14.63 20.85 -15.93
N ALA A 58 -13.95 21.20 -14.84
CA ALA A 58 -13.52 20.22 -13.84
C ALA A 58 -14.71 19.48 -13.21
N TYR A 59 -15.74 20.21 -12.78
CA TYR A 59 -16.96 19.61 -12.22
C TYR A 59 -17.74 18.79 -13.24
N ASN A 60 -17.81 19.22 -14.50
CA ASN A 60 -18.49 18.46 -15.55
C ASN A 60 -17.77 17.14 -15.86
N ASN A 61 -16.43 17.16 -15.96
CA ASN A 61 -15.65 15.94 -16.15
C ASN A 61 -15.77 14.99 -14.95
N PHE A 62 -15.76 15.53 -13.72
CA PHE A 62 -15.99 14.73 -12.52
C PHE A 62 -17.38 14.09 -12.48
N ARG A 63 -18.44 14.83 -12.87
CA ARG A 63 -19.80 14.28 -12.98
C ARG A 63 -19.85 13.14 -14.00
N ASN A 64 -19.19 13.27 -15.14
CA ASN A 64 -19.12 12.23 -16.15
C ASN A 64 -18.39 10.98 -15.63
N ALA A 65 -17.27 11.16 -14.92
CA ALA A 65 -16.56 10.06 -14.28
C ALA A 65 -17.42 9.35 -13.23
N LEU A 66 -18.14 10.09 -12.38
CA LEU A 66 -19.07 9.52 -11.40
C LEU A 66 -20.24 8.78 -12.06
N TYR A 67 -20.78 9.31 -13.15
CA TYR A 67 -21.83 8.63 -13.91
C TYR A 67 -21.32 7.29 -14.45
N LEU A 68 -20.13 7.29 -15.03
CA LEU A 68 -19.48 6.07 -15.51
C LEU A 68 -19.28 5.06 -14.37
N LEU A 69 -18.76 5.49 -13.22
CA LEU A 69 -18.62 4.63 -12.05
C LEU A 69 -19.95 4.02 -11.61
N LYS A 70 -21.05 4.79 -11.61
CA LYS A 70 -22.39 4.26 -11.29
C LYS A 70 -22.93 3.24 -12.30
N GLN A 71 -22.44 3.23 -13.55
CA GLN A 71 -22.85 2.25 -14.56
C GLN A 71 -22.12 0.91 -14.40
N TYR A 72 -20.83 0.95 -14.04
CA TYR A 72 -20.00 -0.25 -13.96
C TYR A 72 -20.06 -0.95 -12.61
N PHE A 73 -20.36 -0.22 -11.52
CA PHE A 73 -20.39 -0.78 -10.17
C PHE A 73 -21.80 -1.21 -9.76
N PRO A 74 -21.92 -2.17 -8.83
CA PRO A 74 -23.20 -2.52 -8.24
C PRO A 74 -23.89 -1.29 -7.65
N LYS A 75 -25.22 -1.33 -7.63
CA LYS A 75 -26.03 -0.30 -6.99
C LYS A 75 -25.56 -0.11 -5.54
N ASP A 76 -25.45 1.15 -5.13
CA ASP A 76 -25.07 1.58 -3.79
C ASP A 76 -23.61 1.28 -3.37
N SER A 77 -22.77 0.72 -4.25
CA SER A 77 -21.34 0.54 -3.97
C SER A 77 -20.53 1.83 -4.02
N ILE A 78 -21.00 2.83 -4.78
CA ILE A 78 -20.43 4.18 -4.82
C ILE A 78 -21.55 5.16 -4.46
N ILE A 79 -21.50 5.64 -3.23
CA ILE A 79 -22.50 6.55 -2.66
C ILE A 79 -22.00 7.96 -2.91
N ALA A 80 -22.78 8.75 -3.63
CA ALA A 80 -22.45 10.15 -3.91
C ALA A 80 -23.63 11.03 -3.53
N ASP A 81 -23.44 11.87 -2.52
CA ASP A 81 -24.38 12.92 -2.15
C ASP A 81 -23.95 14.28 -2.73
N ARG A 82 -24.52 15.39 -2.23
CA ARG A 82 -24.21 16.75 -2.69
C ARG A 82 -22.81 17.22 -2.31
N ARG A 83 -22.17 16.65 -1.28
CA ARG A 83 -20.88 17.07 -0.72
C ARG A 83 -19.80 16.00 -0.82
N TYR A 84 -20.15 14.74 -0.64
CA TYR A 84 -19.21 13.64 -0.51
C TYR A 84 -19.45 12.51 -1.52
N VAL A 85 -18.39 11.76 -1.76
CA VAL A 85 -18.40 10.46 -2.43
C VAL A 85 -17.70 9.47 -1.52
N SER A 86 -18.28 8.29 -1.34
CA SER A 86 -17.71 7.21 -0.54
C SER A 86 -17.86 5.88 -1.23
N ALA A 87 -16.89 4.99 -0.99
CA ALA A 87 -17.02 3.58 -1.31
C ALA A 87 -17.83 2.87 -0.21
N ALA A 88 -18.74 1.99 -0.60
CA ALA A 88 -19.53 1.17 0.31
C ALA A 88 -19.49 -0.29 -0.13
N GLY A 89 -19.24 -1.20 0.82
CA GLY A 89 -19.13 -2.63 0.53
C GLY A 89 -17.92 -3.01 -0.32
N PHE A 90 -16.88 -2.18 -0.37
CA PHE A 90 -15.59 -2.56 -0.91
C PHE A 90 -14.86 -3.43 0.11
N SER A 91 -14.23 -4.51 -0.35
CA SER A 91 -13.19 -5.21 0.37
C SER A 91 -11.85 -4.75 -0.18
N CYS A 92 -10.99 -4.25 0.69
CA CYS A 92 -9.68 -3.72 0.32
C CYS A 92 -8.60 -4.63 0.89
N ASP A 93 -7.52 -4.88 0.13
CA ASP A 93 -6.38 -5.64 0.65
C ASP A 93 -5.62 -4.90 1.78
N LEU A 94 -5.89 -3.61 2.02
CA LEU A 94 -5.44 -2.87 3.20
C LEU A 94 -6.10 -3.34 4.51
N ASP A 95 -7.26 -3.99 4.44
CA ASP A 95 -8.03 -4.42 5.62
C ASP A 95 -7.24 -5.43 6.48
N ILE A 96 -6.22 -6.09 5.91
CA ILE A 96 -5.36 -7.03 6.63
C ILE A 96 -4.39 -6.33 7.59
N ILE A 97 -4.02 -5.07 7.33
CA ILE A 97 -2.90 -4.39 8.02
C ILE A 97 -3.16 -4.28 9.52
N ASP A 98 -4.39 -3.99 9.94
CA ASP A 98 -4.67 -3.88 11.38
C ASP A 98 -4.64 -5.23 12.10
N ARG A 99 -4.78 -6.32 11.35
CA ARG A 99 -4.85 -7.68 11.87
C ARG A 99 -3.49 -8.32 12.03
N ILE A 100 -2.47 -7.89 11.27
CA ILE A 100 -1.16 -8.54 11.30
C ILE A 100 -0.43 -8.42 12.65
N SER A 101 -0.85 -7.51 13.53
CA SER A 101 -0.32 -7.44 14.90
C SER A 101 -0.67 -8.69 15.73
N ASP A 102 -1.73 -9.41 15.36
CA ASP A 102 -2.06 -10.72 15.94
C ASP A 102 -1.17 -11.80 15.31
N VAL A 103 -0.37 -12.47 16.13
CA VAL A 103 0.59 -13.51 15.72
C VAL A 103 -0.06 -14.66 14.96
N ASP A 104 -1.34 -14.95 15.20
CA ASP A 104 -2.06 -16.02 14.49
C ASP A 104 -2.54 -15.58 13.09
N THR A 105 -2.54 -14.27 12.80
CA THR A 105 -2.86 -13.77 11.47
C THR A 105 -1.69 -14.02 10.51
N PRO A 106 -1.89 -14.74 9.39
CA PRO A 106 -0.83 -14.97 8.40
C PRO A 106 -0.32 -13.66 7.79
N LEU A 107 0.99 -13.54 7.59
CA LEU A 107 1.62 -12.40 6.92
C LEU A 107 1.59 -12.57 5.39
N PRO A 108 0.80 -11.76 4.65
CA PRO A 108 0.81 -11.82 3.20
C PRO A 108 2.08 -11.18 2.64
N GLN A 109 2.73 -11.84 1.66
CA GLN A 109 3.94 -11.31 1.03
C GLN A 109 3.73 -9.91 0.39
N CYS A 110 2.53 -9.64 -0.12
CA CYS A 110 2.24 -8.34 -0.73
C CYS A 110 2.47 -7.15 0.20
N LEU A 111 2.53 -7.30 1.53
CA LEU A 111 2.84 -6.18 2.44
C LEU A 111 4.22 -5.55 2.20
N SER A 112 5.14 -6.27 1.54
CA SER A 112 6.43 -5.73 1.11
C SER A 112 6.39 -5.00 -0.24
N ASP A 113 5.26 -5.06 -0.96
CA ASP A 113 5.07 -4.33 -2.22
C ASP A 113 4.71 -2.85 -1.99
N GLU A 114 4.82 -2.08 -3.05
CA GLU A 114 4.45 -0.66 -3.08
C GLU A 114 2.94 -0.48 -3.30
N LEU A 115 2.35 0.52 -2.63
CA LEU A 115 0.96 0.93 -2.86
C LEU A 115 0.78 1.45 -4.30
N LEU A 116 -0.22 0.93 -5.03
CA LEU A 116 -0.53 1.25 -6.42
C LEU A 116 0.71 1.16 -7.35
N LYS A 117 1.52 0.11 -7.18
CA LYS A 117 2.76 -0.12 -7.95
C LYS A 117 2.51 -0.02 -9.46
N GLY A 118 3.23 0.89 -10.11
CA GLY A 118 3.15 1.12 -11.56
C GLY A 118 1.90 1.88 -12.04
N PHE A 119 1.04 2.34 -11.13
CA PHE A 119 -0.12 3.17 -11.47
C PHE A 119 0.17 4.65 -11.19
N ASP A 120 0.05 5.46 -12.23
CA ASP A 120 0.20 6.91 -12.17
C ASP A 120 -0.67 7.60 -13.22
N ILE A 121 -0.99 8.87 -13.01
CA ILE A 121 -1.68 9.73 -13.96
C ILE A 121 -0.81 10.98 -14.15
N PRO A 122 0.14 10.97 -15.10
CA PRO A 122 1.14 12.03 -15.24
C PRO A 122 0.54 13.44 -15.41
N GLU A 123 -0.64 13.55 -16.03
CA GLU A 123 -1.35 14.82 -16.20
C GLU A 123 -2.07 15.33 -14.92
N CYS A 124 -2.01 14.59 -13.81
CA CYS A 124 -2.63 14.89 -12.52
C CYS A 124 -1.59 14.98 -11.40
N ALA A 125 -0.85 16.10 -11.35
CA ALA A 125 0.18 16.32 -10.33
C ALA A 125 -0.35 16.19 -8.89
N ASP A 126 -1.57 16.67 -8.61
CA ASP A 126 -2.18 16.54 -7.28
C ASP A 126 -2.48 15.09 -6.89
N PHE A 127 -2.79 14.22 -7.85
CA PHE A 127 -2.93 12.78 -7.61
C PHE A 127 -1.56 12.16 -7.30
N GLY A 128 -0.51 12.52 -8.05
CA GLY A 128 0.85 12.07 -7.77
C GLY A 128 1.34 12.48 -6.38
N ASN A 129 1.08 13.73 -5.97
CA ASN A 129 1.40 14.25 -4.64
C ASN A 129 0.65 13.48 -3.54
N TRP A 130 -0.64 13.25 -3.73
CA TRP A 130 -1.42 12.42 -2.79
C TRP A 130 -0.89 11.00 -2.71
N LEU A 131 -0.57 10.37 -3.85
CA LEU A 131 -0.07 9.00 -3.91
C LEU A 131 1.28 8.86 -3.19
N LEU A 132 2.17 9.85 -3.29
CA LEU A 132 3.42 9.87 -2.55
C LEU A 132 3.18 9.84 -1.02
N ILE A 133 2.24 10.65 -0.55
CA ILE A 133 1.85 10.70 0.88
C ILE A 133 1.22 9.37 1.30
N ALA A 134 0.30 8.84 0.50
CA ALA A 134 -0.38 7.56 0.77
C ALA A 134 0.60 6.39 0.85
N LYS A 135 1.60 6.34 -0.05
CA LYS A 135 2.70 5.34 -0.01
C LYS A 135 3.50 5.43 1.28
N SER A 136 3.85 6.65 1.71
CA SER A 136 4.58 6.87 2.96
C SER A 136 3.76 6.41 4.17
N GLN A 137 2.48 6.78 4.23
CA GLN A 137 1.58 6.39 5.32
C GLN A 137 1.35 4.88 5.37
N PHE A 138 1.20 4.24 4.21
CA PHE A 138 1.10 2.78 4.10
C PHE A 138 2.34 2.10 4.67
N LYS A 139 3.55 2.50 4.26
CA LYS A 139 4.81 1.95 4.77
C LYS A 139 4.90 2.11 6.29
N THR A 140 4.66 3.33 6.80
CA THR A 140 4.67 3.60 8.25
C THR A 140 3.73 2.67 9.00
N ARG A 141 2.48 2.53 8.54
CA ARG A 141 1.48 1.70 9.21
C ARG A 141 1.87 0.20 9.20
N VAL A 142 2.38 -0.32 8.09
CA VAL A 142 2.86 -1.70 8.01
C VAL A 142 4.01 -1.93 8.99
N THR A 143 5.00 -1.02 9.01
CA THR A 143 6.14 -1.07 9.93
C THR A 143 5.69 -1.06 11.40
N GLU A 144 4.78 -0.17 11.78
CA GLU A 144 4.26 -0.10 13.16
C GLU A 144 3.56 -1.40 13.59
N LYS A 145 2.73 -1.96 12.69
CA LYS A 145 1.99 -3.20 12.96
C LYS A 145 2.90 -4.41 13.05
N LEU A 146 3.97 -4.47 12.23
CA LEU A 146 5.00 -5.50 12.30
C LEU A 146 5.84 -5.37 13.57
N LYS A 147 6.23 -4.16 13.98
CA LYS A 147 6.93 -3.94 15.26
C LYS A 147 6.09 -4.40 16.44
N THR A 148 4.78 -4.11 16.43
CA THR A 148 3.83 -4.63 17.43
C THR A 148 3.79 -6.17 17.44
N ARG A 149 3.73 -6.78 16.25
CA ARG A 149 3.75 -8.24 16.10
C ARG A 149 5.04 -8.86 16.65
N ILE A 150 6.19 -8.26 16.35
CA ILE A 150 7.52 -8.68 16.84
C ILE A 150 7.56 -8.69 18.37
N THR A 151 7.05 -7.62 19.02
CA THR A 151 6.92 -7.59 20.49
C THR A 151 6.05 -8.73 21.01
N ALA A 152 4.91 -9.01 20.37
CA ALA A 152 4.04 -10.12 20.76
C ALA A 152 4.70 -11.50 20.56
N CYS A 153 5.54 -11.66 19.54
CA CYS A 153 6.32 -12.89 19.33
C CYS A 153 7.34 -13.10 20.45
N TYR A 154 7.97 -12.03 20.96
CA TYR A 154 8.84 -12.11 22.12
C TYR A 154 8.10 -12.55 23.39
N ASP A 155 6.94 -11.94 23.66
CA ASP A 155 6.14 -12.26 24.84
C ASP A 155 5.63 -13.72 24.83
N SER A 156 5.34 -14.24 23.64
CA SER A 156 4.87 -15.62 23.44
C SER A 156 5.98 -16.64 23.19
N GLN A 157 7.24 -16.20 23.07
CA GLN A 157 8.40 -17.03 22.69
C GLN A 157 8.20 -17.77 21.35
N ASP A 158 7.47 -17.16 20.42
CA ASP A 158 7.21 -17.73 19.10
C ASP A 158 8.31 -17.34 18.10
N GLU A 159 9.37 -18.15 18.04
CA GLU A 159 10.52 -17.89 17.18
C GLU A 159 10.20 -17.95 15.67
N ASP A 160 9.20 -18.72 15.26
CA ASP A 160 8.84 -18.87 13.84
C ASP A 160 8.08 -17.64 13.33
N ASN A 161 7.13 -17.14 14.12
CA ASN A 161 6.48 -15.87 13.82
C ASN A 161 7.45 -14.70 13.98
N LEU A 162 8.41 -14.76 14.90
CA LEU A 162 9.47 -13.74 15.01
C LEU A 162 10.33 -13.67 13.73
N GLU A 163 10.88 -14.80 13.26
CA GLU A 163 11.71 -14.88 12.04
C GLU A 163 10.95 -14.29 10.84
N SER A 164 9.70 -14.72 10.62
CA SER A 164 8.88 -14.24 9.49
C SER A 164 8.46 -12.76 9.60
N SER A 165 8.24 -12.25 10.80
CA SER A 165 7.90 -10.83 11.03
C SER A 165 9.09 -9.92 10.75
N LEU A 166 10.29 -10.31 11.17
CA LEU A 166 11.52 -9.58 10.88
C LEU A 166 11.86 -9.62 9.39
N GLU A 167 11.71 -10.77 8.72
CA GLU A 167 11.87 -10.89 7.27
C GLU A 167 10.93 -9.93 6.52
N MET A 168 9.65 -9.86 6.94
CA MET A 168 8.68 -8.93 6.36
C MET A 168 9.05 -7.47 6.64
N LEU A 169 9.49 -7.15 7.86
CA LEU A 169 9.87 -5.81 8.25
C LEU A 169 11.07 -5.31 7.44
N ILE A 170 12.10 -6.14 7.25
CA ILE A 170 13.28 -5.79 6.43
C ILE A 170 12.90 -5.70 4.94
N ALA A 171 11.92 -6.47 4.47
CA ALA A 171 11.44 -6.34 3.10
C ALA A 171 10.72 -4.99 2.89
N ALA A 172 9.90 -4.56 3.85
CA ALA A 172 9.19 -3.28 3.82
C ALA A 172 10.10 -2.06 4.12
N ASP A 173 11.07 -2.24 5.00
CA ASP A 173 12.09 -1.24 5.35
C ASP A 173 13.52 -1.79 5.27
N PRO A 174 14.11 -1.84 4.06
CA PRO A 174 15.41 -2.45 3.82
C PRO A 174 16.61 -1.84 4.55
N PHE A 175 16.42 -0.73 5.24
CA PHE A 175 17.46 0.04 5.92
C PHE A 175 17.30 0.05 7.45
N ASP A 176 16.35 -0.71 8.01
CA ASP A 176 16.21 -0.89 9.46
C ASP A 176 17.36 -1.80 9.96
N GLU A 177 18.42 -1.17 10.47
CA GLU A 177 19.63 -1.85 10.95
C GLU A 177 19.34 -2.77 12.12
N ASP A 178 18.57 -2.30 13.10
CA ASP A 178 18.25 -3.02 14.32
C ASP A 178 17.56 -4.36 13.99
N SER A 179 16.52 -4.32 13.15
CA SER A 179 15.81 -5.53 12.71
C SER A 179 16.70 -6.46 11.89
N THR A 180 17.62 -5.89 11.10
CA THR A 180 18.59 -6.67 10.31
C THR A 180 19.57 -7.43 11.21
N LEU A 181 20.13 -6.76 12.23
CA LEU A 181 21.03 -7.38 13.21
C LEU A 181 20.30 -8.46 14.01
N GLU A 182 19.08 -8.18 14.43
CA GLU A 182 18.23 -9.13 15.15
C GLU A 182 17.95 -10.40 14.32
N LEU A 183 17.57 -10.24 13.05
CA LEU A 183 17.36 -11.39 12.15
C LEU A 183 18.67 -12.15 11.86
N MET A 184 19.80 -11.45 11.79
CA MET A 184 21.12 -12.09 11.67
C MET A 184 21.42 -13.01 12.85
N ASP A 185 21.12 -12.57 14.08
CA ASP A 185 21.29 -13.39 15.29
C ASP A 185 20.40 -14.63 15.28
N ILE A 186 19.14 -14.48 14.86
CA ILE A 186 18.20 -15.61 14.71
C ILE A 186 18.73 -16.59 13.66
N TYR A 187 19.16 -16.10 12.50
CA TYR A 187 19.74 -16.95 11.45
C TYR A 187 21.01 -17.66 11.92
N PHE A 188 21.89 -16.98 12.66
CA PHE A 188 23.10 -17.59 13.18
C PHE A 188 22.77 -18.75 14.13
N LYS A 189 21.83 -18.55 15.06
CA LYS A 189 21.39 -19.55 16.04
C LYS A 189 20.66 -20.73 15.40
N ARG A 190 19.76 -20.49 14.42
CA ARG A 190 18.82 -21.50 13.88
C ARG A 190 19.25 -22.12 12.55
N ARG A 191 19.99 -21.39 11.72
CA ARG A 191 20.32 -21.75 10.32
C ARG A 191 21.82 -21.72 10.02
N GLY A 192 22.64 -21.28 10.97
CA GLY A 192 24.10 -21.19 10.87
C GLY A 192 24.62 -19.92 10.20
N ALA A 193 25.94 -19.73 10.30
CA ALA A 193 26.64 -18.50 9.92
C ALA A 193 26.48 -18.10 8.44
N ALA A 194 26.24 -19.06 7.54
CA ALA A 194 26.11 -18.80 6.11
C ALA A 194 24.88 -17.95 5.75
N LYS A 195 23.72 -18.20 6.39
CA LYS A 195 22.48 -17.43 6.15
C LYS A 195 22.61 -16.01 6.71
N ALA A 196 23.13 -15.86 7.93
CA ALA A 196 23.43 -14.54 8.53
C ALA A 196 24.41 -13.73 7.68
N SER A 197 25.49 -14.36 7.19
CA SER A 197 26.48 -13.70 6.31
C SER A 197 25.91 -13.28 4.95
N THR A 198 24.88 -13.97 4.47
CA THR A 198 24.18 -13.61 3.23
C THR A 198 23.29 -12.39 3.45
N LEU A 199 22.53 -12.36 4.55
CA LEU A 199 21.71 -11.22 4.93
C LEU A 199 22.57 -9.94 5.10
N PHE A 200 23.69 -10.03 5.82
CA PHE A 200 24.60 -8.89 5.99
C PHE A 200 25.17 -8.35 4.68
N ARG A 201 25.57 -9.24 3.76
CA ARG A 201 26.08 -8.84 2.44
C ARG A 201 25.03 -8.10 1.62
N GLU A 202 23.79 -8.56 1.68
CA GLU A 202 22.67 -7.93 0.99
C GLU A 202 22.34 -6.55 1.58
N TYR A 203 22.31 -6.44 2.91
CA TYR A 203 22.15 -5.14 3.60
C TYR A 203 23.25 -4.15 3.21
N LYS A 204 24.52 -4.57 3.26
CA LYS A 204 25.67 -3.75 2.85
C LYS A 204 25.57 -3.31 1.39
N ARG A 205 25.13 -4.20 0.50
CA ARG A 205 24.93 -3.89 -0.93
C ARG A 205 23.91 -2.77 -1.09
N ARG A 206 22.74 -2.88 -0.44
CA ARG A 206 21.67 -1.88 -0.50
C ARG A 206 22.11 -0.50 0.00
N LEU A 207 22.81 -0.45 1.14
CA LEU A 207 23.37 0.80 1.67
C LEU A 207 24.34 1.47 0.68
N SER A 208 25.18 0.67 0.01
CA SER A 208 26.16 1.18 -0.96
C SER A 208 25.55 1.69 -2.27
N GLU A 209 24.32 1.27 -2.59
CA GLU A 209 23.56 1.71 -3.76
C GLU A 209 22.75 2.98 -3.44
N GLN A 210 22.31 3.15 -2.20
CA GLN A 210 21.62 4.35 -1.72
C GLN A 210 22.56 5.55 -1.58
N HIS A 211 23.82 5.33 -1.20
CA HIS A 211 24.84 6.35 -1.03
C HIS A 211 26.08 6.06 -1.90
N PRO A 212 26.02 6.33 -3.22
CA PRO A 212 27.14 6.05 -4.12
C PRO A 212 28.41 6.84 -3.76
N GLU A 213 28.26 7.97 -3.04
CA GLU A 213 29.34 8.82 -2.52
C GLU A 213 30.32 8.08 -1.56
N ASN A 214 29.86 7.03 -0.88
CA ASN A 214 30.67 6.30 0.12
C ASN A 214 31.53 5.17 -0.48
N ARG A 215 31.57 5.01 -1.81
CA ARG A 215 32.39 4.00 -2.49
C ARG A 215 33.89 4.30 -2.52
N THR A 216 34.32 5.50 -2.12
CA THR A 216 35.70 5.99 -2.28
C THR A 216 36.53 6.13 -0.99
N ALA A 217 36.03 5.71 0.17
CA ALA A 217 36.87 5.66 1.37
C ALA A 217 37.38 4.23 1.58
N LYS A 218 38.59 3.97 1.09
CA LYS A 218 39.34 2.72 1.24
C LYS A 218 40.43 2.90 2.28
#